data_AF-A0AAW1JWQ6-F1
#
_entry.id   AF-A0AAW1JWQ6-F1
#
_cell.length_a   1.000
_cell.length_b   1.000
_cell.length_c   1.000
_cell.angle_alpha   90.00
_cell.angle_beta   90.00
_cell.angle_gamma   90.00
#
_symmetry.space_group_name_H-M   'P 1'
#
loop_
_entity.id
_entity.type
_entity.pdbx_description
1 polymer ?
#
loop_
_entity_poly.entity_id
_entity_poly.type
_entity_poly.pdbx_seq_one_letter_code
_entity_poly.pdbx_strand_id
1 'polypeptide(L)'
;MEVDTNTKAVETGDGTLDGKNASAERVNWSNPIEFMLSCWTYAVGLGNVWRFPYLCYQNGGGVFVIAYLIMMFLVGMPIFLLELIIGQYTGIGPDQTFRRIAPIFSGIGYACLVVISLVS
;
A
#
# COMPACT_ATOMS: atom_id res chain seq x y z
N MET A 1 42.30 -19.45 9.70
CA MET A 1 41.98 -18.06 9.36
C MET A 1 41.96 -17.98 7.84
N GLU A 2 40.85 -17.46 7.34
CA GLU A 2 40.45 -17.21 5.95
C GLU A 2 40.42 -18.40 4.98
N VAL A 3 39.27 -18.98 4.63
CA VAL A 3 38.07 -18.47 3.90
C VAL A 3 38.10 -19.01 2.46
N ASP A 4 37.24 -20.00 2.24
CA ASP A 4 36.94 -20.59 0.93
C ASP A 4 36.25 -19.55 0.04
N THR A 5 36.89 -19.19 -1.08
CA THR A 5 36.25 -18.46 -2.19
C THR A 5 36.03 -19.41 -3.36
N ASN A 6 35.08 -20.33 -3.19
CA ASN A 6 34.63 -21.21 -4.26
C ASN A 6 33.77 -20.42 -5.25
N THR A 7 34.39 -20.12 -6.39
CA THR A 7 33.74 -19.85 -7.67
C THR A 7 32.86 -21.03 -8.05
N LYS A 8 31.54 -20.92 -7.90
CA LYS A 8 30.55 -21.75 -8.60
C LYS A 8 29.25 -20.99 -8.89
N ALA A 9 28.85 -21.06 -10.16
CA ALA A 9 27.51 -20.93 -10.71
C ALA A 9 26.87 -19.53 -10.79
N VAL A 10 27.26 -18.79 -11.84
CA VAL A 10 26.27 -18.04 -12.62
C VAL A 10 25.55 -19.07 -13.50
N GLU A 11 24.39 -19.56 -13.06
CA GLU A 11 23.47 -20.30 -13.91
C GLU A 11 22.54 -19.30 -14.60
N THR A 12 22.89 -18.97 -15.84
CA THR A 12 21.95 -18.45 -16.83
C THR A 12 20.97 -19.57 -17.17
N GLY A 13 19.78 -19.53 -16.58
CA GLY A 13 18.66 -20.38 -16.96
C GLY A 13 17.93 -19.80 -18.17
N ASP A 14 18.21 -20.35 -19.35
CA ASP A 14 17.34 -20.30 -20.53
C ASP A 14 15.99 -20.95 -20.20
N GLY A 15 14.92 -20.20 -20.41
CA GLY A 15 13.53 -20.61 -20.17
C GLY A 15 12.71 -20.32 -21.41
N THR A 16 12.51 -21.39 -22.18
CA THR A 16 11.68 -21.53 -23.37
C THR A 16 10.29 -20.89 -23.26
N LEU A 17 9.83 -20.36 -24.39
CA LEU A 17 8.49 -19.82 -24.63
C LEU A 17 7.42 -20.91 -24.52
N ASP A 18 6.76 -21.02 -23.36
CA ASP A 18 5.54 -21.83 -23.20
C ASP A 18 4.31 -20.92 -22.96
N GLY A 19 3.78 -20.39 -24.07
CA GLY A 19 2.49 -19.74 -24.11
C GLY A 19 1.34 -20.74 -24.03
N LYS A 20 0.92 -21.12 -22.82
CA LYS A 20 -0.45 -21.53 -22.47
C LYS A 20 -0.55 -21.85 -20.97
N ASN A 21 -1.38 -21.09 -20.26
CA ASN A 21 -1.69 -21.21 -18.82
C ASN A 21 -0.73 -20.53 -17.84
N ALA A 22 -0.23 -19.33 -18.14
CA ALA A 22 0.11 -18.39 -17.08
C ALA A 22 -1.21 -17.86 -16.47
N SER A 23 -1.91 -18.70 -15.68
CA SER A 23 -2.80 -18.14 -14.66
C SER A 23 -1.88 -17.26 -13.84
N ALA A 24 -1.99 -15.93 -13.99
CA ALA A 24 -1.10 -14.97 -13.35
C ALA A 24 -1.05 -15.29 -11.85
N GLU A 25 -0.03 -16.06 -11.46
CA GLU A 25 0.10 -16.54 -10.11
C GLU A 25 0.34 -15.28 -9.29
N ARG A 26 -0.56 -15.01 -8.35
CA ARG A 26 -0.46 -13.80 -7.55
C ARG A 26 0.87 -13.82 -6.83
N VAL A 27 1.68 -12.81 -7.09
CA VAL A 27 2.91 -12.58 -6.34
C VAL A 27 2.51 -12.44 -4.88
N ASN A 28 2.90 -13.43 -4.08
CA ASN A 28 2.71 -13.41 -2.63
C ASN A 28 3.90 -12.69 -1.99
N TRP A 29 3.67 -12.03 -0.86
CA TRP A 29 4.73 -11.38 -0.13
C TRP A 29 5.57 -12.45 0.58
N SER A 30 6.90 -12.39 0.42
CA SER A 30 7.84 -13.29 1.08
C SER A 30 7.74 -13.21 2.60
N ASN A 31 7.57 -11.99 3.13
CA ASN A 31 7.42 -11.77 4.57
C ASN A 31 6.28 -10.80 4.89
N PRO A 32 5.46 -11.08 5.92
CA PRO A 32 4.40 -10.16 6.35
C PRO A 32 4.96 -8.83 6.90
N ILE A 33 6.20 -8.81 7.37
CA ILE A 33 6.87 -7.60 7.85
C ILE A 33 7.15 -6.64 6.69
N GLU A 34 7.55 -7.16 5.51
CA GLU A 34 7.76 -6.34 4.30
C GLU A 34 6.45 -5.68 3.85
N PHE A 35 5.34 -6.41 3.95
CA PHE A 35 4.01 -5.87 3.70
C PHE A 35 3.63 -4.77 4.70
N MET A 36 3.82 -5.01 6.01
CA MET A 36 3.53 -4.02 7.05
C MET A 36 4.38 -2.75 6.90
N LEU A 37 5.66 -2.90 6.56
CA LEU A 37 6.59 -1.78 6.36
C LEU A 37 6.21 -0.96 5.12
N SER A 38 5.77 -1.62 4.05
CA SER A 38 5.25 -0.96 2.84
C SER A 38 3.99 -0.15 3.16
N CYS A 39 3.08 -0.73 3.95
CA CYS A 39 1.87 -0.04 4.38
C CYS A 39 2.16 1.15 5.31
N TRP A 40 3.12 1.01 6.22
CA TRP A 40 3.54 2.11 7.10
C TRP A 40 4.17 3.25 6.30
N THR A 41 5.00 2.93 5.31
CA THR A 41 5.62 3.92 4.42
C THR A 41 4.56 4.70 3.63
N TYR A 42 3.51 4.02 3.17
CA TYR A 42 2.35 4.66 2.56
C TYR A 42 1.59 5.57 3.54
N ALA A 43 1.40 5.13 4.80
CA ALA A 43 0.66 5.89 5.80
C ALA A 43 1.38 7.16 6.31
N VAL A 44 2.71 7.17 6.35
CA VAL A 44 3.53 8.28 6.93
C VAL A 44 3.78 9.42 5.93
N GLY A 45 3.11 9.42 4.76
CA GLY A 45 3.34 10.31 3.63
C GLY A 45 3.82 11.73 3.95
N LEU A 46 4.82 12.22 3.17
CA LEU A 46 5.50 13.52 3.30
C LEU A 46 4.57 14.71 3.58
N GLY A 47 3.33 14.66 3.06
CA GLY A 47 2.30 15.67 3.30
C GLY A 47 1.89 15.83 4.77
N ASN A 48 1.95 14.76 5.55
CA ASN A 48 1.61 14.78 6.98
C ASN A 48 2.69 15.50 7.79
N VAL A 49 3.96 15.44 7.38
CA VAL A 49 5.09 16.03 8.11
C VAL A 49 5.27 17.52 7.79
N TRP A 50 4.95 17.99 6.57
CA TRP A 50 5.09 19.42 6.22
C TRP A 50 3.85 20.27 6.53
N ARG A 51 2.65 19.68 6.54
CA ARG A 51 1.38 20.44 6.69
C ARG A 51 1.06 20.64 8.17
N PHE A 52 1.41 19.64 8.96
CA PHE A 52 1.29 19.60 10.40
C PHE A 52 2.00 20.76 11.13
N PRO A 53 3.27 21.11 10.84
CA PRO A 53 3.93 22.23 11.52
C PRO A 53 3.24 23.57 11.24
N TYR A 54 2.63 23.75 10.08
CA TYR A 54 1.88 24.97 9.75
C TYR A 54 0.53 25.04 10.48
N LEU A 55 -0.25 23.95 10.49
CA LEU A 55 -1.57 23.90 11.12
C LEU A 55 -1.51 24.00 12.65
N CYS A 56 -0.49 23.41 13.27
CA CYS A 56 -0.29 23.47 14.72
C CYS A 56 0.12 24.87 15.18
N TYR A 57 0.87 25.62 14.37
CA TYR A 57 1.30 26.97 14.74
C TYR A 57 0.13 27.97 14.81
N GLN A 58 -0.85 27.86 13.91
CA GLN A 58 -2.00 28.79 13.90
C GLN A 58 -3.12 28.47 14.89
N ASN A 59 -3.29 27.20 15.29
CA ASN A 59 -4.43 26.74 16.09
C ASN A 59 -4.10 26.42 17.56
N GLY A 60 -3.10 27.08 18.14
CA GLY A 60 -2.78 26.93 19.57
C GLY A 60 -1.74 25.85 19.90
N GLY A 61 -0.83 25.53 18.98
CA GLY A 61 0.36 24.72 19.25
C GLY A 61 0.05 23.25 19.54
N GLY A 62 0.49 22.77 20.71
CA GLY A 62 0.46 21.35 21.09
C GLY A 62 -0.92 20.77 21.38
N VAL A 63 -1.94 21.58 21.71
CA VAL A 63 -3.30 21.07 21.95
C VAL A 63 -3.93 20.56 20.66
N PHE A 64 -3.68 21.25 19.54
CA PHE A 64 -4.12 20.82 18.22
C PHE A 64 -3.46 19.50 17.79
N VAL A 65 -2.19 19.28 18.17
CA VAL A 65 -1.47 18.02 17.95
C VAL A 65 -2.16 16.86 18.66
N ILE A 66 -2.54 17.03 19.92
CA ILE A 66 -3.17 15.98 20.72
C ILE A 66 -4.54 15.63 20.16
N ALA A 67 -5.36 16.64 19.81
CA ALA A 67 -6.65 16.41 19.16
C ALA A 67 -6.49 15.72 17.80
N TYR A 68 -5.47 16.10 17.03
CA TYR A 68 -5.14 15.47 15.74
C TYR A 68 -4.78 14.00 15.90
N LEU A 69 -3.92 13.65 16.86
CA LEU A 69 -3.55 12.26 17.12
C LEU A 69 -4.76 11.43 17.55
N ILE A 70 -5.60 11.95 18.45
CA ILE A 70 -6.81 11.25 18.90
C ILE A 70 -7.76 11.00 17.72
N MET A 71 -8.01 12.02 16.88
CA MET A 71 -8.87 11.84 15.70
C MET A 71 -8.23 10.93 14.65
N MET A 72 -6.92 10.96 14.50
CA MET A 72 -6.19 10.07 13.59
C MET A 72 -6.25 8.60 14.05
N PHE A 73 -6.20 8.32 15.35
CA PHE A 73 -6.43 6.97 15.85
C PHE A 73 -7.91 6.57 15.80
N LEU A 74 -8.83 7.47 16.14
CA LEU A 74 -10.27 7.15 16.15
C LEU A 74 -10.86 6.98 14.76
N VAL A 75 -10.38 7.70 13.75
CA VAL A 75 -10.92 7.68 12.39
C VAL A 75 -9.95 7.05 11.41
N GLY A 76 -8.66 7.38 11.50
CA GLY A 76 -7.64 6.84 10.60
C GLY A 76 -7.40 5.33 10.81
N MET A 77 -7.29 4.87 12.06
CA MET A 77 -7.10 3.44 12.33
C MET A 77 -8.25 2.55 11.82
N PRO A 78 -9.54 2.83 12.10
CA PRO A 78 -10.62 1.99 11.60
C PRO A 78 -10.79 2.05 10.08
N ILE A 79 -10.57 3.22 9.44
CA ILE A 79 -10.62 3.32 7.98
C ILE A 79 -9.48 2.52 7.34
N PHE A 80 -8.27 2.61 7.90
CA PHE A 80 -7.12 1.86 7.41
C PHE A 80 -7.32 0.34 7.56
N LEU A 81 -7.86 -0.11 8.70
CA LEU A 81 -8.20 -1.52 8.91
C LEU A 81 -9.31 -2.00 7.96
N LEU A 82 -10.33 -1.17 7.72
CA LEU A 82 -11.39 -1.49 6.77
C LEU A 82 -10.83 -1.71 5.36
N GLU A 83 -9.96 -0.80 4.91
CA GLU A 83 -9.31 -0.89 3.60
C GLU A 83 -8.45 -2.17 3.49
N LEU A 84 -7.65 -2.46 4.53
CA LEU A 84 -6.85 -3.69 4.58
C LEU A 84 -7.70 -4.96 4.54
N ILE A 85 -8.80 -5.01 5.31
CA ILE A 85 -9.70 -6.17 5.34
C ILE A 85 -10.33 -6.38 3.96
N ILE A 86 -10.79 -5.32 3.30
CA ILE A 86 -11.37 -5.39 1.96
C ILE A 86 -10.33 -5.83 0.93
N GLY A 87 -9.10 -5.32 1.01
CA GLY A 87 -7.99 -5.68 0.14
C GLY A 87 -7.59 -7.15 0.28
N GLN A 88 -7.47 -7.64 1.52
CA GLN A 88 -7.16 -9.05 1.80
C GLN A 88 -8.31 -9.99 1.42
N TYR A 89 -9.56 -9.58 1.67
CA TYR A 89 -10.74 -10.40 1.37
C TYR A 89 -10.98 -10.55 -0.14
N THR A 90 -10.85 -9.46 -0.90
CA THR A 90 -11.21 -9.49 -2.31
C THR A 90 -10.07 -9.98 -3.17
N GLY A 91 -8.82 -9.73 -2.76
CA GLY A 91 -7.60 -10.09 -3.47
C GLY A 91 -7.45 -9.44 -4.86
N ILE A 92 -8.50 -8.92 -5.48
CA ILE A 92 -8.53 -8.27 -6.79
C ILE A 92 -8.35 -6.75 -6.67
N GLY A 93 -7.96 -6.13 -7.78
CA GLY A 93 -7.78 -4.67 -7.85
C GLY A 93 -9.04 -3.90 -7.43
N PRO A 94 -8.89 -2.66 -6.95
CA PRO A 94 -10.01 -1.86 -6.44
C PRO A 94 -11.12 -1.67 -7.47
N ASP A 95 -10.79 -1.57 -8.76
CA ASP A 95 -11.74 -1.49 -9.87
C ASP A 95 -12.68 -2.71 -9.95
N GLN A 96 -12.14 -3.91 -9.79
CA GLN A 96 -12.91 -5.15 -9.82
C GLN A 96 -13.61 -5.41 -8.48
N THR A 97 -13.02 -4.99 -7.36
CA THR A 97 -13.59 -5.12 -6.02
C THR A 97 -14.89 -4.33 -5.89
N PHE A 98 -14.89 -3.05 -6.27
CA PHE A 98 -16.09 -2.22 -6.21
C PHE A 98 -17.18 -2.74 -7.15
N ARG A 99 -16.81 -3.26 -8.33
CA ARG A 99 -17.77 -3.87 -9.27
C ARG A 99 -18.43 -5.15 -8.73
N ARG A 100 -17.73 -5.94 -7.90
CA ARG A 100 -18.27 -7.17 -7.28
C ARG A 100 -19.09 -6.92 -6.02
N ILE A 101 -18.75 -5.92 -5.21
CA ILE A 101 -19.47 -5.58 -3.97
C ILE A 101 -20.73 -4.76 -4.29
N ALA A 102 -20.62 -3.74 -5.13
CA ALA A 102 -21.74 -2.86 -5.43
C ALA A 102 -21.49 -2.10 -6.76
N PRO A 103 -22.22 -2.41 -7.85
CA PRO A 103 -22.01 -1.77 -9.15
C PRO A 103 -22.24 -0.24 -9.14
N ILE A 104 -22.97 0.30 -8.14
CA ILE A 104 -23.15 1.74 -7.95
C ILE A 104 -21.88 2.47 -7.51
N PHE A 105 -20.96 1.77 -6.83
CA PHE A 105 -19.67 2.31 -6.38
C PHE A 105 -18.54 2.07 -7.39
N SER A 106 -18.84 1.52 -8.57
CA SER A 106 -17.84 1.27 -9.61
C SER A 106 -17.12 2.55 -10.06
N GLY A 107 -17.75 3.73 -9.90
CA GLY A 107 -17.13 5.03 -10.18
C GLY A 107 -15.97 5.40 -9.25
N ILE A 108 -15.94 4.88 -8.02
CA ILE A 108 -14.85 5.15 -7.06
C ILE A 108 -13.54 4.54 -7.56
N GLY A 109 -13.57 3.32 -8.10
CA GLY A 109 -12.39 2.68 -8.67
C GLY A 109 -11.77 3.49 -9.81
N TYR A 110 -12.60 4.01 -10.73
CA TYR A 110 -12.12 4.87 -11.81
C TYR A 110 -11.60 6.23 -11.30
N ALA A 111 -12.26 6.82 -10.31
CA ALA A 111 -11.80 8.07 -9.70
C ALA A 111 -10.41 7.91 -9.05
N CYS A 112 -10.17 6.81 -8.33
CA CYS A 112 -8.85 6.50 -7.78
C CYS A 112 -7.77 6.42 -8.88
N LEU A 113 -8.04 5.74 -9.99
CA LEU A 113 -7.09 5.64 -11.10
C LEU A 113 -6.77 7.01 -11.72
N VAL A 114 -7.80 7.85 -11.93
CA VAL A 114 -7.62 9.21 -12.46
C VAL A 114 -6.77 10.07 -11.52
N VAL A 115 -7.01 9.99 -10.21
CA VAL A 115 -6.22 10.75 -9.22
C VAL A 115 -4.77 10.27 -9.21
N ILE A 116 -4.53 8.96 -9.28
CA ILE A 116 -3.17 8.40 -9.35
C ILE A 116 -2.47 8.90 -10.62
N SER A 117 -3.15 8.90 -11.76
CA SER A 117 -2.60 9.42 -13.02
C SER A 117 -2.39 10.94 -13.02
N LEU A 118 -3.16 11.69 -12.22
CA LEU A 118 -3.02 13.14 -12.11
C LEU A 118 -1.85 13.55 -11.20
N VAL A 119 -1.56 12.74 -10.18
CA VAL A 119 -0.47 13.00 -9.22
C VAL A 119 0.89 12.45 -9.68
N SER A 120 0.89 11.43 -10.56
CA SER A 120 2.09 10.83 -11.17
C SER A 120 2.60 11.68 -12.33
#